data_AF-A0A2V8VAD1-F1
#
_entry.id   AF-A0A2V8VAD1-F1
#
_cell.length_a   1.000
_cell.length_b   1.000
_cell.length_c   1.000
_cell.angle_alpha   90.00
_cell.angle_beta   90.00
_cell.angle_gamma   90.00
#
_symmetry.space_group_name_H-M   'P 1'
#
loop_
_entity.id
_entity.type
_entity.pdbx_description
1 polymer ?
#
loop_
_entity_poly.entity_id
_entity_poly.type
_entity_poly.pdbx_seq_one_letter_code
_entity_poly.pdbx_strand_id
1 'polypeptide(L)' 'RSALHRPWAPPTPSWAVKMGAFILRPEPSLALTGRRSMPSRFLEYGFAFRFPDLRTALADITA' A
#
# COMPACT_ATOMS: atom_id res chain seq x y z
N ARG A 1 5.49 -8.47 2.58
CA ARG A 1 6.26 -9.73 2.43
C ARG A 1 6.54 -10.39 3.78
N SER A 2 7.21 -9.71 4.71
CA SER A 2 7.59 -10.29 6.01
C SER A 2 6.39 -10.73 6.86
N ALA A 3 5.29 -9.96 6.87
CA ALA A 3 4.08 -10.32 7.60
C ALA A 3 3.38 -11.59 7.08
N LEU A 4 3.55 -11.90 5.78
CA LEU A 4 2.91 -13.07 5.13
C LEU A 4 3.90 -14.22 4.87
N HIS A 5 5.12 -14.16 5.43
CA HIS A 5 6.20 -15.13 5.19
C HIS A 5 6.47 -15.47 3.71
N ARG A 6 6.24 -14.52 2.80
CA ARG A 6 6.38 -14.75 1.35
C ARG A 6 7.83 -14.52 0.89
N PRO A 7 8.40 -15.40 0.04
CA PRO A 7 9.71 -15.17 -0.56
C PRO A 7 9.73 -13.92 -1.44
N TRP A 8 10.94 -13.48 -1.81
CA TRP A 8 11.14 -12.34 -2.70
C TRP A 8 10.48 -12.59 -4.07
N ALA A 9 9.85 -11.55 -4.62
CA ALA A 9 9.26 -11.57 -5.95
C ALA A 9 9.83 -10.40 -6.77
N PRO A 10 10.07 -10.58 -8.09
CA PRO A 10 10.57 -9.53 -8.95
C PRO A 10 9.52 -8.41 -9.13
N PRO A 11 9.96 -7.17 -9.42
CA PRO A 11 9.06 -6.06 -9.67
C PRO A 11 8.18 -6.34 -10.90
N THR A 12 6.87 -6.09 -10.77
CA THR A 12 5.93 -6.25 -11.88
C THR A 12 6.22 -5.20 -12.96
N PRO A 13 6.41 -5.60 -14.23
CA PRO A 13 6.68 -4.65 -15.29
C PRO A 13 5.46 -3.75 -15.58
N SER A 14 5.71 -2.50 -15.98
CA SER A 14 4.67 -1.48 -16.12
C SER A 14 3.60 -1.82 -17.17
N TRP A 15 3.97 -2.50 -18.25
CA TRP A 15 3.01 -2.97 -19.27
C TRP A 15 2.05 -4.02 -18.71
N ALA A 16 2.53 -4.91 -17.83
CA ALA A 16 1.69 -5.94 -17.21
C ALA A 16 0.68 -5.32 -16.24
N VAL A 17 1.10 -4.28 -15.49
CA VAL A 17 0.20 -3.49 -14.63
C VAL A 17 -0.89 -2.80 -15.46
N LYS A 18 -0.53 -2.20 -16.61
CA LYS A 18 -1.50 -1.58 -17.53
C LYS A 18 -2.51 -2.59 -18.09
N MET A 19 -2.08 -3.82 -18.38
CA MET A 19 -2.98 -4.88 -18.85
C MET A 19 -3.90 -5.40 -17.75
N GLY A 20 -3.40 -5.61 -16.55
CA GLY A 20 -4.22 -5.94 -15.39
C GLY A 20 -5.25 -4.84 -15.10
N ALA A 21 -4.85 -3.57 -15.22
CA ALA A 21 -5.71 -2.42 -15.06
C ALA A 21 -6.82 -2.36 -16.13
N PHE A 22 -6.53 -2.74 -17.38
CA PHE A 22 -7.55 -2.85 -18.43
C PHE A 22 -8.60 -3.92 -18.10
N ILE A 23 -8.19 -5.08 -17.60
CA ILE A 23 -9.08 -6.20 -17.27
C ILE A 23 -9.92 -5.90 -16.02
N LEU A 24 -9.28 -5.44 -14.95
CA LEU A 24 -9.93 -5.21 -13.65
C LEU A 24 -10.62 -3.84 -13.58
N ARG A 25 -10.37 -2.96 -14.57
CA ARG A 25 -10.78 -1.56 -14.66
C ARG A 25 -10.25 -0.55 -13.60
N PRO A 26 -9.21 -0.79 -12.77
CA PRO A 26 -8.61 0.27 -11.97
C PRO A 26 -7.72 1.18 -12.81
N GLU A 27 -7.43 2.39 -12.31
CA GLU A 27 -6.50 3.31 -12.96
C GLU A 27 -5.05 2.80 -12.78
N PRO A 28 -4.27 2.57 -13.85
CA PRO A 28 -2.92 2.01 -13.75
C PRO A 28 -1.93 2.95 -13.05
N SER A 29 -2.20 4.25 -13.06
CA SER A 29 -1.38 5.25 -12.36
C SER A 29 -1.35 4.98 -10.86
N LEU A 30 -2.42 4.45 -10.26
CA LEU A 30 -2.51 4.16 -8.82
C LEU A 30 -1.44 3.16 -8.38
N ALA A 31 -1.10 2.19 -9.23
CA ALA A 31 -0.09 1.18 -8.94
C ALA A 31 1.32 1.58 -9.41
N LEU A 32 1.41 2.39 -10.46
CA LEU A 32 2.69 2.80 -11.06
C LEU A 32 3.26 4.10 -10.46
N THR A 33 2.43 4.87 -9.75
CA THR A 33 2.82 6.13 -9.15
C THR A 33 2.65 6.06 -7.63
N GLY A 34 3.43 6.87 -6.92
CA GLY A 34 3.34 7.00 -5.48
C GLY A 34 3.26 8.46 -5.09
N ARG A 35 2.53 8.74 -4.01
CA ARG A 35 2.50 10.06 -3.38
C ARG A 35 2.80 9.92 -1.90
N ARG A 36 3.72 10.73 -1.40
CA ARG A 36 4.01 10.82 0.03
C ARG A 36 3.05 11.82 0.67
N SER A 37 2.00 11.32 1.31
CA SER A 37 1.04 12.14 2.06
C SER A 37 1.37 12.13 3.54
N MET A 38 1.48 13.30 4.16
CA MET A 38 1.69 13.45 5.60
C MET A 38 0.38 13.82 6.29
N PRO A 39 -0.04 13.13 7.36
CA PRO A 39 -1.32 13.36 8.02
C PRO A 39 -1.27 14.53 9.02
N SER A 40 -0.64 15.66 8.66
CA SER A 40 -0.37 16.77 9.59
C SER A 40 -1.60 17.29 10.30
N ARG A 41 -2.71 17.53 9.57
CA ARG A 41 -3.97 18.00 10.15
C ARG A 41 -4.51 17.03 11.21
N PHE A 42 -4.47 15.73 10.97
CA PHE A 42 -4.97 14.75 11.95
C PHE A 42 -4.14 14.79 13.23
N LEU A 43 -2.82 14.91 13.10
CA LEU A 43 -1.92 15.02 14.26
C LEU A 43 -2.14 16.33 15.03
N GLU A 44 -2.34 17.45 14.32
CA GLU A 44 -2.63 18.77 14.91
C GLU A 44 -3.93 18.77 15.72
N TYR A 45 -4.96 18.06 15.26
CA TYR A 45 -6.23 17.90 15.98
C TYR A 45 -6.22 16.77 17.03
N GLY A 46 -5.07 16.17 17.32
CA GLY A 46 -4.93 15.14 18.36
C GLY A 46 -5.51 13.77 18.00
N PHE A 47 -5.72 13.48 16.71
CA PHE A 47 -6.19 12.17 16.28
C PHE A 47 -5.13 11.09 16.53
N ALA A 48 -5.47 10.09 17.35
CA ALA A 48 -4.60 8.96 17.66
C ALA A 48 -4.87 7.79 16.70
N PHE A 49 -3.88 7.46 15.86
CA PHE A 49 -3.94 6.27 15.00
C PHE A 49 -3.84 4.99 15.84
N ARG A 50 -4.80 4.07 15.69
CA ARG A 50 -4.73 2.73 16.29
C ARG A 50 -3.50 1.96 15.82
N PHE A 51 -3.13 2.12 14.55
CA PHE A 51 -1.95 1.52 13.94
C PHE A 51 -1.10 2.63 13.27
N PRO A 52 -0.17 3.25 13.99
CA PRO A 52 0.63 4.36 13.46
C PRO A 52 1.69 3.90 12.46
N ASP A 53 2.05 2.62 12.48
CA ASP A 53 3.06 2.03 11.62
C ASP A 53 2.50 0.87 10.79
N LEU A 54 3.05 0.71 9.59
CA LEU A 54 2.59 -0.31 8.64
C LEU A 54 2.82 -1.73 9.18
N ARG A 55 3.82 -1.95 10.03
CA ARG A 55 4.17 -3.28 10.51
C ARG A 55 3.12 -3.78 11.50
N THR A 56 2.71 -2.96 12.47
CA THR A 56 1.66 -3.30 13.42
C THR A 56 0.32 -3.50 12.71
N ALA A 57 -0.03 -2.62 11.76
CA ALA A 57 -1.23 -2.77 10.95
C ALA A 57 -1.26 -4.10 10.15
N LEU A 58 -0.14 -4.47 9.54
CA LEU A 58 -0.04 -5.72 8.80
C LEU A 58 -0.11 -6.94 9.73
N ALA A 59 0.56 -6.90 10.89
CA ALA A 59 0.52 -7.99 11.84
C ALA A 59 -0.89 -8.27 12.38
N ASP A 60 -1.71 -7.23 12.56
CA ASP A 60 -3.12 -7.35 12.99
C ASP A 60 -4.00 -8.03 11.95
N ILE A 61 -3.88 -7.65 10.67
CA ILE A 61 -4.73 -8.18 9.59
C ILE A 61 -4.31 -9.59 9.14
N THR A 62 -3.05 -9.95 9.34
CA THR A 62 -2.50 -11.25 8.92
C THR A 62 -2.33 -12.25 10.07
N ALA A 63 -2.76 -11.89 11.28
CA ALA A 63 -2.91 -12.84 12.39
C ALA A 63 -4.05 -13.83 12.10
#